data_AF-A0A451AGC7-F1
#
_entry.id   AF-A0A451AGC7-F1
#
_cell.length_a   1.000
_cell.length_b   1.000
_cell.length_c   1.000
_cell.angle_alpha   90.00
_cell.angle_beta   90.00
_cell.angle_gamma   90.00
#
_symmetry.space_group_name_H-M   'P 1'
#
loop_
_entity.id
_entity.type
_entity.pdbx_description
1 polymer ?
#
loop_
_entity_poly.entity_id
_entity_poly.type
_entity_poly.pdbx_seq_one_letter_code
_entity_poly.pdbx_strand_id
1 'polypeptide(L)'
;MGKDIMGFSQPATRLIEVISQGIGRISEPRLIEELAKAEAEKIQTIGSAVSKANTENPGLDIFYHDDKIAIKSAQDKAVAELPDTPLGNRTSSRMAYQEMKKQSNLEAVTGYAFENLDEAEEIGTERPDSDWITRFFRIAEDVSTEQMQTLWGRVLAGEVKQPKSYSLRTLDVFRNMSQEEAEIFVRVGSLAFSGTLNTLNSCENIVECPIFH
;
A
#
# COMPACT_ATOMS: atom_id res chain seq x y z
N MET A 1 -12.31 16.29 -26.75
CA MET A 1 -11.96 15.17 -25.85
C MET A 1 -10.47 14.95 -25.91
N GLY A 2 -9.73 15.46 -24.92
CA GLY A 2 -8.27 15.31 -24.83
C GLY A 2 -7.92 13.93 -24.29
N LYS A 3 -7.63 12.98 -25.18
CA LYS A 3 -6.98 11.71 -24.84
C LYS A 3 -5.49 11.89 -25.08
N ASP A 4 -4.67 11.48 -24.11
CA ASP A 4 -3.21 11.53 -24.25
C ASP A 4 -2.70 10.46 -25.23
N ILE A 5 -1.39 10.47 -25.52
CA ILE A 5 -0.69 9.55 -26.43
C ILE A 5 -0.94 8.05 -26.15
N MET A 6 -1.41 7.70 -24.95
CA MET A 6 -1.78 6.33 -24.55
C MET A 6 -3.29 6.04 -24.55
N GLY A 7 -4.13 7.03 -24.91
CA GLY A 7 -5.59 6.88 -24.97
C GLY A 7 -6.34 7.08 -23.64
N PHE A 8 -5.62 7.37 -22.55
CA PHE A 8 -6.20 7.69 -21.24
C PHE A 8 -6.77 9.11 -21.19
N SER A 9 -7.72 9.33 -20.27
CA SER A 9 -8.20 10.65 -19.90
C SER A 9 -7.10 11.45 -19.20
N GLN A 10 -7.15 12.78 -19.29
CA GLN A 10 -6.16 13.65 -18.65
C GLN A 10 -6.00 13.40 -17.12
N PRO A 11 -7.08 13.16 -16.34
CA PRO A 11 -6.94 12.82 -14.92
C PRO A 11 -6.22 11.49 -14.70
N ALA A 12 -6.52 10.47 -15.52
CA ALA A 12 -5.89 9.16 -15.44
C ALA A 12 -4.39 9.22 -15.76
N THR A 13 -3.99 9.97 -16.79
CA THR A 13 -2.57 10.19 -17.10
C THR A 13 -1.85 10.84 -15.92
N ARG A 14 -2.43 11.88 -15.31
CA ARG A 14 -1.83 12.54 -14.15
C ARG A 14 -1.70 11.61 -12.95
N LEU A 15 -2.70 10.78 -12.69
CA LEU A 15 -2.62 9.79 -11.62
C LEU A 15 -1.44 8.82 -11.85
N ILE A 16 -1.26 8.33 -13.08
CA ILE A 16 -0.11 7.46 -13.42
C ILE A 16 1.22 8.18 -13.16
N GLU A 17 1.33 9.46 -13.52
CA GLU A 17 2.53 10.26 -13.23
C GLU A 17 2.77 10.41 -11.72
N VAL A 18 1.72 10.70 -10.95
CA VAL A 18 1.79 10.86 -9.48
C VAL A 18 2.19 9.56 -8.79
N ILE A 19 1.60 8.44 -9.23
CA ILE A 19 1.99 7.09 -8.77
C ILE A 19 3.46 6.87 -9.10
N SER A 20 3.87 7.15 -10.33
CA SER A 20 5.26 6.96 -10.76
C SER A 20 6.25 7.81 -9.96
N GLN A 21 5.85 9.01 -9.56
CA GLN A 21 6.66 9.87 -8.70
C GLN A 21 6.74 9.36 -7.25
N GLY A 22 5.65 8.80 -6.74
CA GLY A 22 5.54 8.38 -5.34
C GLY A 22 6.13 7.01 -5.03
N ILE A 23 5.89 6.03 -5.90
CA ILE A 23 6.35 4.64 -5.71
C ILE A 23 7.45 4.24 -6.71
N GLY A 24 7.83 5.12 -7.64
CA GLY A 24 8.86 4.86 -8.64
C GLY A 24 8.29 4.14 -9.87
N ARG A 25 8.94 3.05 -10.32
CA ARG A 25 8.28 2.20 -11.33
C ARG A 25 7.07 1.55 -10.68
N ILE A 26 5.96 1.40 -11.42
CA ILE A 26 4.97 0.38 -11.10
C ILE A 26 5.78 -0.93 -11.09
N SER A 27 6.16 -1.39 -9.89
CA SER A 27 6.89 -2.62 -9.76
C SER A 27 5.88 -3.67 -10.19
N GLU A 28 6.09 -4.31 -11.35
CA GLU A 28 5.19 -5.36 -11.77
C GLU A 28 5.09 -6.33 -10.57
N PRO A 29 3.89 -6.56 -10.00
CA PRO A 29 3.71 -7.48 -8.88
C PRO A 29 4.31 -8.85 -9.22
N ARG A 30 4.22 -9.18 -10.51
CA ARG A 30 4.84 -10.32 -11.17
C ARG A 30 6.35 -10.41 -10.98
N LEU A 31 7.11 -9.32 -11.00
CA LEU A 31 8.57 -9.38 -10.90
C LEU A 31 9.03 -9.73 -9.48
N ILE A 32 8.34 -9.22 -8.46
CA ILE A 32 8.62 -9.56 -7.06
C ILE A 32 8.12 -10.98 -6.76
N GLU A 33 6.95 -11.36 -7.26
CA GLU A 33 6.43 -12.72 -7.13
C GLU A 33 7.30 -13.73 -7.89
N GLU A 34 7.76 -13.42 -9.11
CA GLU A 34 8.66 -14.27 -9.89
C GLU A 34 10.04 -14.38 -9.23
N LEU A 35 10.60 -13.30 -8.69
CA LEU A 35 11.86 -13.37 -7.94
C LEU A 35 11.70 -14.17 -6.64
N ALA A 36 10.64 -13.93 -5.87
CA ALA A 36 10.35 -14.68 -4.64
C ALA A 36 10.09 -16.17 -4.93
N LYS A 37 9.37 -16.47 -6.00
CA LYS A 37 9.08 -17.83 -6.45
C LYS A 37 10.33 -18.52 -7.00
N ALA A 38 11.14 -17.84 -7.80
CA ALA A 38 12.40 -18.37 -8.32
C ALA A 38 13.39 -18.68 -7.17
N GLU A 39 13.47 -17.82 -6.16
CA GLU A 39 14.30 -18.06 -4.98
C GLU A 39 13.76 -19.26 -4.16
N ALA A 40 12.43 -19.38 -4.00
CA ALA A 40 11.81 -20.51 -3.32
C ALA A 40 12.02 -21.85 -4.06
N GLU A 41 11.88 -21.87 -5.38
CA GLU A 41 12.12 -23.06 -6.22
C GLU A 41 13.59 -23.48 -6.20
N LYS A 42 14.52 -22.52 -6.22
CA LYS A 42 15.95 -22.77 -6.03
C LYS A 42 16.21 -23.45 -4.67
N ILE A 43 15.65 -22.91 -3.60
CA ILE A 43 15.78 -23.49 -2.24
C ILE A 43 15.17 -24.89 -2.18
N GLN A 44 14.00 -25.11 -2.80
CA GLN A 44 13.34 -26.41 -2.85
C GLN A 44 14.18 -27.45 -3.62
N THR A 45 14.76 -27.04 -4.75
CA THR A 45 15.62 -27.90 -5.57
C THR A 45 16.85 -28.31 -4.78
N ILE A 46 17.51 -27.36 -4.13
CA ILE A 46 18.67 -27.62 -3.27
C ILE A 46 18.28 -28.51 -2.09
N GLY A 47 17.17 -28.24 -1.41
CA GLY A 47 16.67 -29.05 -0.29
C GLY A 47 16.37 -30.50 -0.71
N SER A 48 15.79 -30.69 -1.89
CA SER A 48 15.52 -32.03 -2.43
C SER A 48 16.80 -32.77 -2.82
N ALA A 49 17.80 -32.06 -3.37
CA ALA A 49 19.09 -32.62 -3.71
C ALA A 49 19.89 -33.01 -2.45
N VAL A 50 19.86 -32.17 -1.41
CA VAL A 50 20.46 -32.43 -0.10
C VAL A 50 19.81 -33.63 0.57
N SER A 51 18.47 -33.70 0.56
CA SER A 51 17.73 -34.85 1.12
C SER A 51 18.06 -36.16 0.39
N LYS A 52 18.15 -36.14 -0.94
CA LYS A 52 18.57 -37.31 -1.73
C LYS A 52 20.01 -37.71 -1.42
N ALA A 53 20.93 -36.75 -1.34
CA ALA A 53 22.33 -37.02 -1.03
C ALA A 53 22.52 -37.64 0.36
N ASN A 54 21.72 -37.24 1.35
CA ASN A 54 21.68 -37.84 2.70
C ASN A 54 21.09 -39.26 2.68
N THR A 55 20.11 -39.51 1.80
CA THR A 55 19.48 -40.84 1.66
C THR A 55 20.42 -41.83 0.97
N GLU A 56 21.16 -41.38 -0.04
CA GLU A 56 22.12 -42.19 -0.81
C GLU A 56 23.43 -42.43 -0.04
N ASN A 57 23.80 -41.53 0.87
CA ASN A 57 24.98 -41.65 1.71
C ASN A 57 24.59 -41.61 3.19
N PRO A 58 24.04 -42.72 3.74
CA PRO A 58 23.47 -42.79 5.10
C PRO A 58 24.46 -42.58 6.27
N GLY A 59 25.68 -42.11 6.00
CA GLY A 59 26.68 -41.69 7.00
C GLY A 59 27.16 -40.24 6.85
N LEU A 60 26.66 -39.48 5.86
CA LEU A 60 26.91 -38.05 5.69
C LEU A 60 25.63 -37.28 5.92
N ASP A 61 25.65 -36.34 6.86
CA ASP A 61 24.54 -35.46 7.13
C ASP A 61 24.86 -34.09 6.50
N ILE A 62 24.33 -33.85 5.31
CA ILE A 62 24.54 -32.64 4.52
C ILE A 62 23.45 -31.63 4.87
N PHE A 63 23.86 -30.40 5.18
CA PHE A 63 23.00 -29.27 5.51
C PHE A 63 23.27 -28.11 4.56
N TYR A 64 22.22 -27.37 4.22
CA TYR A 64 22.31 -26.13 3.46
C TYR A 64 21.89 -24.95 4.36
N HIS A 65 22.78 -23.98 4.54
CA HIS A 65 22.54 -22.79 5.36
C HIS A 65 23.31 -21.60 4.78
N ASP A 66 22.65 -20.46 4.56
CA ASP A 66 23.22 -19.21 4.03
C ASP A 66 24.15 -19.41 2.80
N ASP A 67 23.66 -20.08 1.76
CA ASP A 67 24.40 -20.40 0.53
C ASP A 67 25.67 -21.26 0.73
N LYS A 68 25.81 -21.91 1.89
CA LYS A 68 26.93 -22.81 2.19
C LYS A 68 26.43 -24.22 2.48
N ILE A 69 27.19 -25.20 2.02
CA ILE A 69 26.96 -26.63 2.27
C ILE A 69 27.87 -27.06 3.42
N ALA A 70 27.31 -27.61 4.49
CA ALA A 70 28.02 -28.14 5.64
C ALA A 70 27.78 -29.65 5.79
N ILE A 71 28.80 -30.41 6.21
CA ILE A 71 28.74 -31.87 6.39
C ILE A 71 28.97 -32.17 7.88
N LYS A 72 28.03 -32.85 8.53
CA LYS A 72 28.24 -33.45 9.86
C LYS A 72 28.46 -34.96 9.74
N SER A 73 29.42 -35.48 10.50
CA SER A 73 29.63 -36.91 10.71
C SER A 73 29.01 -37.35 12.04
N ALA A 74 28.54 -38.59 12.09
CA ALA A 74 27.53 -39.12 13.02
C ALA A 74 27.93 -39.29 14.51
N GLN A 75 28.49 -38.27 15.19
CA GLN A 75 28.84 -38.40 16.62
C GLN A 75 28.03 -37.55 17.62
N ASP A 76 27.18 -36.62 17.20
CA ASP A 76 26.43 -35.78 18.16
C ASP A 76 24.92 -36.04 18.13
N LYS A 77 24.40 -36.68 19.19
CA LYS A 77 22.96 -36.81 19.49
C LYS A 77 22.42 -35.45 19.95
N ALA A 78 21.33 -34.97 19.33
CA ALA A 78 20.50 -33.93 19.93
C ALA A 78 19.00 -34.13 19.68
N VAL A 79 18.29 -33.87 20.78
CA VAL A 79 16.85 -33.81 21.07
C VAL A 79 16.03 -33.16 19.95
N ALA A 80 14.79 -33.62 19.77
CA ALA A 80 13.80 -33.01 18.88
C ALA A 80 13.43 -31.59 19.36
N GLU A 81 14.20 -30.60 18.94
CA GLU A 81 13.85 -29.19 19.01
C GLU A 81 12.89 -28.85 17.87
N LEU A 82 11.87 -28.02 18.16
CA LEU A 82 11.13 -27.29 17.13
C LEU A 82 12.16 -26.72 16.15
N PRO A 83 11.97 -26.84 14.81
CA PRO A 83 12.99 -26.42 13.86
C PRO A 83 13.33 -24.97 14.15
N ASP A 84 14.51 -24.74 14.74
CA ASP A 84 15.01 -23.43 15.07
C ASP A 84 15.29 -22.76 13.74
N THR A 85 14.29 -22.06 13.22
CA THR A 85 14.46 -21.28 12.00
C THR A 85 15.44 -20.19 12.37
N PRO A 86 16.65 -20.16 11.76
CA PRO A 86 17.67 -19.18 12.09
C PRO A 86 17.09 -17.78 12.06
N LEU A 87 17.52 -16.92 12.98
CA LEU A 87 17.01 -15.55 13.09
C LEU A 87 17.03 -14.81 11.74
N GLY A 88 18.03 -15.10 10.89
CA GLY A 88 18.12 -14.62 9.51
C GLY A 88 16.91 -15.01 8.67
N ASN A 89 16.58 -16.31 8.60
CA ASN A 89 15.44 -16.82 7.83
C ASN A 89 14.11 -16.22 8.31
N ARG A 90 13.90 -16.14 9.63
CA ARG A 90 12.70 -15.52 10.22
C ARG A 90 12.58 -14.03 9.88
N THR A 91 13.72 -13.33 9.89
CA THR A 91 13.79 -11.90 9.58
C THR A 91 13.48 -11.66 8.10
N SER A 92 14.10 -12.42 7.21
CA SER A 92 13.87 -12.33 5.76
C SER A 92 12.42 -12.64 5.38
N SER A 93 11.83 -13.73 5.93
CA SER A 93 10.43 -14.06 5.68
C SER A 93 9.48 -12.98 6.18
N ARG A 94 9.74 -12.39 7.36
CA ARG A 94 8.94 -11.27 7.89
C ARG A 94 9.02 -10.05 6.99
N MET A 95 10.23 -9.68 6.55
CA MET A 95 10.44 -8.53 5.66
C MET A 95 9.72 -8.72 4.32
N ALA A 96 9.85 -9.90 3.69
CA ALA A 96 9.17 -10.21 2.44
C ALA A 96 7.64 -10.13 2.59
N TYR A 97 7.09 -10.75 3.64
CA TYR A 97 5.65 -10.68 3.92
C TYR A 97 5.14 -9.25 4.13
N GLN A 98 5.89 -8.45 4.89
CA GLN A 98 5.53 -7.04 5.14
C GLN A 98 5.55 -6.23 3.84
N GLU A 99 6.56 -6.43 2.99
CA GLU A 99 6.67 -5.71 1.71
C GLU A 99 5.56 -6.10 0.73
N MET A 100 5.23 -7.38 0.64
CA MET A 100 4.10 -7.85 -0.17
C MET A 100 2.77 -7.25 0.31
N LYS A 101 2.56 -7.17 1.62
CA LYS A 101 1.35 -6.58 2.19
C LYS A 101 1.26 -5.08 1.87
N LYS A 102 2.37 -4.35 2.00
CA LYS A 102 2.46 -2.93 1.66
C LYS A 102 2.17 -2.68 0.18
N GLN A 103 2.80 -3.46 -0.71
CA GLN A 103 2.60 -3.36 -2.14
C GLN A 103 1.14 -3.63 -2.54
N SER A 104 0.55 -4.73 -2.04
CA SER A 104 -0.86 -5.06 -2.30
C SER A 104 -1.80 -3.95 -1.85
N ASN A 105 -1.49 -3.29 -0.75
CA ASN A 105 -2.30 -2.21 -0.22
C ASN A 105 -2.14 -0.90 -1.04
N LEU A 106 -0.94 -0.58 -1.52
CA LEU A 106 -0.71 0.52 -2.47
C LEU A 106 -1.49 0.33 -3.77
N GLU A 107 -1.51 -0.90 -4.29
CA GLU A 107 -2.29 -1.26 -5.48
C GLU A 107 -3.80 -1.09 -5.26
N ALA A 108 -4.32 -1.51 -4.10
CA ALA A 108 -5.72 -1.29 -3.76
C ALA A 108 -6.07 0.21 -3.72
N VAL A 109 -5.29 1.03 -3.00
CA VAL A 109 -5.51 2.48 -2.87
C VAL A 109 -5.48 3.18 -4.23
N THR A 110 -4.50 2.83 -5.08
CA THR A 110 -4.37 3.42 -6.42
C THR A 110 -5.48 2.97 -7.37
N GLY A 111 -5.95 1.74 -7.26
CA GLY A 111 -7.14 1.24 -7.95
C GLY A 111 -8.39 2.06 -7.58
N TYR A 112 -8.66 2.24 -6.28
CA TYR A 112 -9.76 3.09 -5.83
C TYR A 112 -9.61 4.54 -6.26
N ALA A 113 -8.40 5.08 -6.30
CA ALA A 113 -8.17 6.43 -6.82
C ALA A 113 -8.59 6.53 -8.28
N PHE A 114 -8.22 5.56 -9.11
CA PHE A 114 -8.60 5.50 -10.52
C PHE A 114 -10.12 5.45 -10.71
N GLU A 115 -10.82 4.64 -9.91
CA GLU A 115 -12.30 4.54 -9.94
C GLU A 115 -13.01 5.86 -9.59
N ASN A 116 -12.36 6.72 -8.79
CA ASN A 116 -12.92 8.02 -8.38
C ASN A 116 -12.46 9.18 -9.29
N LEU A 117 -11.80 8.89 -10.42
CA LEU A 117 -11.48 9.87 -11.46
C LEU A 117 -12.55 9.86 -12.56
N ASP A 118 -13.32 10.94 -12.64
CA ASP A 118 -14.29 11.12 -13.71
C ASP A 118 -13.58 11.55 -15.00
N GLU A 119 -13.81 10.85 -16.10
CA GLU A 119 -13.17 11.13 -17.39
C GLU A 119 -13.57 12.49 -18.00
N ALA A 120 -14.66 13.09 -17.52
CA ALA A 120 -15.25 14.32 -18.07
C ALA A 120 -14.89 15.60 -17.31
N GLU A 121 -14.19 15.51 -16.17
CA GLU A 121 -13.86 16.69 -15.36
C GLU A 121 -12.58 17.38 -15.85
N GLU A 122 -12.64 18.72 -15.97
CA GLU A 122 -11.44 19.55 -16.12
C GLU A 122 -10.66 19.52 -14.81
N ILE A 123 -9.39 19.14 -14.89
CA ILE A 123 -8.47 19.14 -13.75
C ILE A 123 -7.66 20.43 -13.74
N GLY A 124 -7.26 20.87 -12.54
CA GLY A 124 -6.40 22.05 -12.40
C GLY A 124 -5.09 21.88 -13.19
N THR A 125 -4.45 22.97 -13.60
CA THR A 125 -3.19 22.89 -14.37
C THR A 125 -1.99 22.50 -13.51
N GLU A 126 -2.06 22.75 -12.21
CA GLU A 126 -1.04 22.39 -11.23
C GLU A 126 -0.99 20.88 -11.00
N ARG A 127 0.14 20.41 -10.46
CA ARG A 127 0.34 19.02 -10.02
C ARG A 127 0.41 18.96 -8.50
N PRO A 128 0.08 17.80 -7.88
CA PRO A 128 0.31 17.60 -6.45
C PRO A 128 1.79 17.83 -6.08
N ASP A 129 2.01 18.37 -4.89
CA ASP A 129 3.34 18.66 -4.38
C ASP A 129 4.14 17.36 -4.11
N SER A 130 5.46 17.38 -4.37
CA SER A 130 6.28 16.17 -4.23
C SER A 130 6.37 15.67 -2.79
N ASP A 131 6.44 16.56 -1.80
CA ASP A 131 6.50 16.16 -0.39
C ASP A 131 5.16 15.57 0.04
N TRP A 132 4.06 16.11 -0.51
CA TRP A 132 2.73 15.53 -0.33
C TRP A 132 2.65 14.11 -0.89
N ILE A 133 3.10 13.89 -2.13
CA ILE A 133 3.08 12.59 -2.80
C ILE A 133 3.88 11.57 -1.98
N THR A 134 5.11 11.91 -1.60
CA THR A 134 5.96 11.03 -0.78
C THR A 134 5.33 10.73 0.57
N ARG A 135 4.74 11.73 1.24
CA ARG A 135 4.09 11.52 2.53
C ARG A 135 2.84 10.65 2.40
N PHE A 136 2.04 10.87 1.36
CA PHE A 136 0.83 10.10 1.07
C PHE A 136 1.16 8.61 0.93
N PHE A 137 2.06 8.24 0.02
CA PHE A 137 2.33 6.83 -0.24
C PHE A 137 2.99 6.10 0.94
N ARG A 138 3.88 6.78 1.68
CA ARG A 138 4.48 6.23 2.90
C ARG A 138 3.46 5.96 4.02
N ILE A 139 2.34 6.67 4.03
CA ILE A 139 1.25 6.40 4.98
C ILE A 139 0.32 5.33 4.41
N ALA A 140 -0.03 5.48 3.13
CA ALA A 140 -0.97 4.62 2.44
C ALA A 140 -0.52 3.16 2.46
N GLU A 141 0.79 2.86 2.40
CA GLU A 141 1.33 1.48 2.43
C GLU A 141 0.97 0.67 3.68
N ASP A 142 0.68 1.33 4.81
CA ASP A 142 0.38 0.68 6.09
C ASP A 142 -1.14 0.53 6.38
N VAL A 143 -2.00 0.99 5.47
CA VAL A 143 -3.47 0.86 5.59
C VAL A 143 -3.89 -0.61 5.51
N SER A 144 -4.92 -1.01 6.27
CA SER A 144 -5.24 -2.43 6.44
C SER A 144 -6.67 -2.85 6.13
N THR A 145 -7.62 -1.91 6.06
CA THR A 145 -9.02 -2.22 5.80
C THR A 145 -9.47 -1.69 4.45
N GLU A 146 -10.37 -2.41 3.81
CA GLU A 146 -10.93 -2.04 2.50
C GLU A 146 -11.60 -0.65 2.53
N GLN A 147 -12.39 -0.34 3.57
CA GLN A 147 -13.02 0.98 3.67
C GLN A 147 -11.98 2.10 3.76
N MET A 148 -10.91 1.91 4.54
CA MET A 148 -9.84 2.90 4.62
C MET A 148 -9.11 3.02 3.28
N GLN A 149 -8.82 1.90 2.59
CA GLN A 149 -8.24 1.93 1.24
C GLN A 149 -9.08 2.75 0.27
N THR A 150 -10.42 2.59 0.29
CA THR A 150 -11.34 3.38 -0.52
C THR A 150 -11.26 4.88 -0.17
N LEU A 151 -11.22 5.22 1.11
CA LEU A 151 -11.12 6.62 1.55
C LEU A 151 -9.77 7.23 1.15
N TRP A 152 -8.67 6.50 1.33
CA TRP A 152 -7.34 6.93 0.87
C TRP A 152 -7.29 7.10 -0.66
N GLY A 153 -7.95 6.22 -1.42
CA GLY A 153 -8.11 6.36 -2.87
C GLY A 153 -8.84 7.64 -3.26
N ARG A 154 -9.92 7.99 -2.55
CA ARG A 154 -10.65 9.26 -2.75
C ARG A 154 -9.80 10.49 -2.45
N VAL A 155 -9.00 10.45 -1.37
CA VAL A 155 -8.06 11.52 -1.03
C VAL A 155 -7.04 11.71 -2.15
N LEU A 156 -6.47 10.61 -2.68
CA LEU A 156 -5.54 10.67 -3.81
C LEU A 156 -6.19 11.25 -5.07
N ALA A 157 -7.37 10.74 -5.44
CA ALA A 157 -8.12 11.24 -6.59
C ALA A 157 -8.42 12.73 -6.49
N GLY A 158 -8.85 13.19 -5.30
CA GLY A 158 -9.15 14.60 -5.08
C GLY A 158 -7.91 15.49 -5.17
N GLU A 159 -6.76 15.08 -4.62
CA GLU A 159 -5.51 15.83 -4.76
C GLU A 159 -5.01 15.87 -6.22
N VAL A 160 -5.16 14.76 -6.95
CA VAL A 160 -4.82 14.68 -8.39
C VAL A 160 -5.68 15.62 -9.23
N LYS A 161 -6.99 15.67 -8.95
CA LYS A 161 -7.96 16.56 -9.61
C LYS A 161 -7.69 18.02 -9.28
N GLN A 162 -7.52 18.31 -7.98
CA GLN A 162 -7.35 19.64 -7.43
C GLN A 162 -6.21 19.64 -6.40
N PRO A 163 -4.98 19.98 -6.81
CA PRO A 163 -3.85 20.10 -5.89
C PRO A 163 -4.15 21.09 -4.75
N LYS A 164 -3.58 20.83 -3.57
CA LYS A 164 -3.79 21.57 -2.32
C LYS A 164 -5.18 21.37 -1.69
N SER A 165 -5.96 20.39 -2.15
CA SER A 165 -7.24 20.04 -1.53
C SER A 165 -7.06 19.35 -0.17
N TYR A 166 -5.98 18.59 -0.01
CA TYR A 166 -5.66 17.88 1.22
C TYR A 166 -4.29 18.29 1.72
N SER A 167 -4.22 18.88 2.91
CA SER A 167 -2.93 19.27 3.51
C SER A 167 -2.17 18.06 4.06
N LEU A 168 -0.85 18.19 4.25
CA LEU A 168 -0.05 17.19 4.99
C LEU A 168 -0.62 16.88 6.39
N ARG A 169 -1.19 17.90 7.06
CA ARG A 169 -1.85 17.73 8.37
C ARG A 169 -3.08 16.85 8.25
N THR A 170 -3.83 16.97 7.15
CA THR A 170 -4.98 16.13 6.86
C THR A 170 -4.56 14.67 6.74
N LEU A 171 -3.45 14.39 6.04
CA LEU A 171 -2.91 13.03 5.94
C LEU A 171 -2.52 12.46 7.30
N ASP A 172 -1.87 13.26 8.16
CA ASP A 172 -1.46 12.82 9.49
C ASP A 172 -2.64 12.58 10.45
N VAL A 173 -3.70 13.38 10.35
CA VAL A 173 -4.96 13.10 11.08
C VAL A 173 -5.57 11.80 10.59
N PHE A 174 -5.65 11.63 9.27
CA PHE A 174 -6.29 10.48 8.66
C PHE A 174 -5.51 9.17 8.90
N ARG A 175 -4.17 9.24 9.01
CA ARG A 175 -3.31 8.11 9.40
C ARG A 175 -3.67 7.50 10.75
N ASN A 176 -4.07 8.35 11.70
CA ASN A 176 -4.33 7.94 13.07
C ASN A 176 -5.81 7.64 13.32
N MET A 177 -6.62 7.65 12.27
CA MET A 177 -8.06 7.43 12.35
C MET A 177 -8.37 5.95 12.11
N SER A 178 -9.06 5.34 13.06
CA SER A 178 -9.71 4.04 12.88
C SER A 178 -10.88 4.13 11.91
N GLN A 179 -11.34 2.98 11.41
CA GLN A 179 -12.52 2.93 10.57
C GLN A 179 -13.76 3.49 11.30
N GLU A 180 -13.94 3.12 12.57
CA GLU A 180 -15.07 3.59 13.38
C GLU A 180 -15.04 5.12 13.56
N GLU A 181 -13.85 5.69 13.82
CA GLU A 181 -13.67 7.14 13.91
C GLU A 181 -13.96 7.84 12.58
N ALA A 182 -13.55 7.24 11.45
CA ALA A 182 -13.84 7.77 10.12
C ALA A 182 -15.34 7.78 9.83
N GLU A 183 -16.05 6.71 10.17
CA GLU A 183 -17.51 6.62 10.01
C GLU A 183 -18.26 7.63 10.89
N ILE A 184 -17.77 7.88 12.11
CA ILE A 184 -18.32 8.93 12.98
C ILE A 184 -18.03 10.31 12.39
N PHE A 185 -16.80 10.54 11.91
CA PHE A 185 -16.40 11.80 11.31
C PHE A 185 -17.29 12.17 10.11
N VAL A 186 -17.55 11.20 9.22
CA VAL A 186 -18.45 11.40 8.07
C VAL A 186 -19.87 11.75 8.53
N ARG A 187 -20.41 11.03 9.52
CA ARG A 187 -21.75 11.31 10.07
C ARG A 187 -21.84 12.71 10.68
N VAL A 188 -20.89 13.06 11.54
CA VAL A 188 -20.84 14.39 12.18
C VAL A 188 -20.68 15.49 11.12
N GLY A 189 -19.79 15.29 10.14
CA GLY A 189 -19.61 16.19 9.01
C GLY A 189 -20.92 16.42 8.26
N SER A 190 -21.64 15.35 7.89
CA SER A 190 -22.92 15.48 7.18
C SER A 190 -23.95 16.29 7.98
N LEU A 191 -24.01 16.13 9.31
CA LEU A 191 -24.94 16.89 10.15
C LEU A 191 -24.55 18.37 10.23
N ALA A 192 -23.25 18.67 10.35
CA ALA A 192 -22.76 20.04 10.36
C ALA A 192 -23.08 20.75 9.03
N PHE A 193 -22.85 20.09 7.90
CA PHE A 193 -23.12 20.68 6.58
C PHE A 193 -24.61 20.75 6.26
N SER A 194 -25.42 19.73 6.60
CA SER A 194 -26.88 19.78 6.42
C SER A 194 -27.55 20.82 7.32
N GLY A 195 -27.08 20.99 8.55
CA GLY A 195 -27.55 22.05 9.45
C GLY A 195 -27.21 23.44 8.92
N THR A 196 -25.99 23.62 8.41
CA THR A 196 -25.53 24.91 7.86
C THR A 196 -26.24 25.27 6.55
N LEU A 197 -26.48 24.30 5.65
CA LEU A 197 -27.22 24.52 4.41
C LEU A 197 -28.70 24.85 4.68
N ASN A 198 -29.32 24.23 5.68
CA ASN A 198 -30.69 24.59 6.07
C ASN A 198 -30.78 26.00 6.68
N THR A 199 -29.79 26.43 7.47
CA THR A 199 -29.76 27.80 8.00
C THR A 199 -29.45 28.85 6.93
N LEU A 200 -28.60 28.53 5.95
CA LEU A 200 -28.28 29.44 4.84
C LEU A 200 -29.43 29.58 3.84
N ASN A 201 -30.12 28.48 3.51
CA ASN A 201 -31.30 28.50 2.63
C ASN A 201 -32.53 29.16 3.28
N SER A 202 -32.52 29.34 4.61
CA SER A 202 -33.59 30.03 5.36
C SER A 202 -33.30 31.52 5.59
N CYS A 203 -32.11 32.01 5.22
CA CYS A 203 -31.74 33.42 5.34
C CYS A 203 -31.84 34.10 3.97
N GLU A 204 -32.97 34.74 3.67
CA GLU A 204 -33.10 35.61 2.48
C GLU A 204 -32.18 36.85 2.54
N ASN A 205 -31.62 37.17 3.72
CA ASN A 205 -30.64 38.24 3.92
C ASN A 205 -29.48 37.79 4.82
N ILE A 206 -28.25 37.92 4.30
CA ILE A 206 -26.99 37.53 4.96
C ILE A 206 -26.74 38.29 6.29
N VAL A 207 -27.36 39.46 6.47
CA VAL A 207 -27.13 40.37 7.59
C VAL A 207 -27.77 39.90 8.91
N GLU A 208 -28.77 39.02 8.86
CA GLU A 208 -29.47 38.50 10.07
C GLU A 208 -28.99 37.11 10.49
N CYS A 209 -27.94 36.59 9.87
CA CYS A 209 -27.50 35.21 10.10
C CYS A 209 -26.76 35.08 11.46
N PRO A 210 -27.27 34.30 12.43
CA PRO A 210 -26.74 34.21 13.80
C PRO A 210 -25.37 33.54 13.91
N ILE A 211 -24.78 33.13 12.79
CA ILE A 211 -23.46 32.47 12.74
C ILE A 211 -22.31 33.49 12.92
N PHE A 212 -22.58 34.79 12.78
CA PHE A 212 -21.59 35.87 12.88
C PHE A 212 -21.73 36.76 14.15
N HIS A 213 -22.41 36.27 15.19
CA HIS A 213 -22.45 36.94 16.50
C HIS A 213 -21.87 36.09 17.63
#